data_AF-P42215-F1
#
_entry.id   AF-P42215-F1
#
_cell.length_a   1.000
_cell.length_b   1.000
_cell.length_c   1.000
_cell.angle_alpha   90.00
_cell.angle_beta   90.00
_cell.angle_gamma   90.00
#
_symmetry.space_group_name_H-M   'P 1'
#
loop_
_entity.id
_entity.type
_entity.pdbx_description
1 polymer ?
#
loop_
_entity_poly.entity_id
_entity_poly.type
_entity_poly.pdbx_seq_one_letter_code
_entity_poly.pdbx_strand_id
1 'polypeptide(L)' 'MSKAVIVIPARYGSSRLPGKPLLDIVGKPMIQHVYERALQVAGVAEVWVATDDQRVEKAVQAFGGKAIMTRN' A
#
# COMPACT_ATOMS: atom_id res chain seq x y z
N MET A 1 -15.68 14.66 12.52
CA MET A 1 -14.94 13.58 11.83
C MET A 1 -14.06 14.20 10.75
N SER A 2 -12.81 13.75 10.63
CA SER A 2 -11.98 14.23 9.53
C SER A 2 -12.45 13.63 8.21
N LYS A 3 -12.25 14.36 7.11
CA LYS A 3 -12.66 13.96 5.75
C LYS A 3 -11.49 13.55 4.87
N ALA A 4 -10.29 13.47 5.43
CA ALA A 4 -9.07 13.22 4.66
C ALA A 4 -8.79 11.72 4.55
N VAL A 5 -8.47 11.28 3.33
CA VAL A 5 -8.07 9.90 3.01
C VAL A 5 -6.68 9.96 2.39
N ILE A 6 -5.80 9.04 2.79
CA ILE A 6 -4.51 8.83 2.13
C ILE A 6 -4.65 7.67 1.14
N VAL A 7 -4.17 7.86 -0.09
CA VAL A 7 -4.06 6.81 -1.10
C VAL A 7 -2.59 6.61 -1.45
N ILE A 8 -2.10 5.39 -1.31
CA ILE A 8 -0.72 4.98 -1.63
C ILE A 8 -0.73 4.28 -2.99
N PRO A 9 -0.25 4.90 -4.07
CA PRO A 9 -0.12 4.23 -5.36
C PRO A 9 1.03 3.23 -5.34
N ALA A 10 0.74 1.96 -5.65
CA ALA A 10 1.68 0.85 -5.53
C ALA A 10 1.60 -0.10 -6.73
N ARG A 11 2.03 0.36 -7.91
CA ARG A 11 2.12 -0.49 -9.10
C ARG A 11 3.20 -1.57 -8.96
N TYR A 12 2.94 -2.76 -9.50
CA TYR A 12 3.93 -3.85 -9.49
C TYR A 12 5.06 -3.61 -10.51
N GLY A 13 4.72 -3.10 -11.69
CA GLY A 13 5.59 -2.95 -12.87
C GLY A 13 6.64 -1.82 -12.79
N SER A 14 7.34 -1.67 -11.68
CA SER A 14 8.46 -0.70 -11.55
C SER A 14 9.67 -1.17 -12.37
N SER A 15 10.17 -0.33 -13.30
CA SER A 15 11.27 -0.70 -14.21
C SER A 15 12.65 -0.74 -13.54
N ARG A 16 12.95 0.21 -12.65
CA ARG A 16 14.26 0.30 -11.96
C ARG A 16 14.39 -0.64 -10.77
N LEU A 17 13.26 -1.05 -10.19
CA LEU A 17 13.22 -1.99 -9.07
C LEU A 17 11.94 -2.81 -9.22
N PRO A 18 11.97 -3.92 -9.97
CA PRO A 18 10.81 -4.77 -10.22
C PRO A 18 10.22 -5.34 -8.93
N GLY A 19 8.89 -5.40 -8.84
CA GLY A 19 8.19 -5.95 -7.67
C GLY A 19 8.39 -5.14 -6.39
N LYS A 20 8.84 -3.87 -6.49
CA LYS A 20 9.16 -3.01 -5.34
C LYS A 20 8.16 -3.08 -4.18
N PRO A 21 6.82 -3.02 -4.39
CA PRO A 21 5.86 -3.08 -3.28
C PRO A 21 5.98 -4.33 -2.40
N LEU A 22 6.43 -5.44 -2.97
CA LEU A 22 6.48 -6.76 -2.33
C LEU A 22 7.87 -7.15 -1.81
N LEU A 23 8.89 -6.32 -2.01
CA LEU A 23 10.23 -6.62 -1.48
C LEU A 23 10.19 -6.71 0.04
N ASP A 24 10.75 -7.78 0.59
CA ASP A 24 10.91 -7.92 2.03
C ASP A 24 11.91 -6.88 2.55
N ILE A 25 11.51 -6.17 3.59
CA ILE A 25 12.33 -5.24 4.34
C ILE A 25 12.13 -5.59 5.81
N VAL A 26 13.07 -6.37 6.36
CA VAL A 26 13.09 -6.78 7.77
C VAL A 26 11.78 -7.51 8.16
N GLY A 27 11.36 -8.48 7.34
CA GLY A 27 10.20 -9.33 7.63
C GLY A 27 8.84 -8.73 7.28
N LYS A 28 8.81 -7.58 6.59
CA LYS A 28 7.58 -6.95 6.10
C LYS A 28 7.74 -6.55 4.63
N PRO A 29 6.73 -6.72 3.76
CA PRO A 29 6.78 -6.17 2.41
C PRO A 29 6.90 -4.65 2.46
N MET A 30 7.65 -4.06 1.53
CA MET A 30 7.91 -2.61 1.47
C MET A 30 6.63 -1.77 1.61
N ILE A 31 5.54 -2.18 0.97
CA ILE A 31 4.26 -1.47 1.02
C ILE A 31 3.67 -1.38 2.44
N GLN A 32 3.93 -2.37 3.30
CA GLN A 32 3.47 -2.35 4.69
C GLN A 32 4.13 -1.22 5.46
N HIS A 33 5.43 -0.99 5.27
CA HIS A 33 6.13 0.12 5.94
C HIS A 33 5.50 1.47 5.57
N VAL A 34 5.18 1.68 4.30
CA VAL A 34 4.52 2.93 3.85
C VAL A 34 3.11 3.05 4.43
N TYR A 35 2.36 1.95 4.46
CA TYR A 35 1.01 1.90 5.02
C TYR A 35 1.00 2.23 6.52
N GLU A 36 1.89 1.63 7.30
CA GLU A 36 2.04 1.89 8.74
C GLU A 36 2.43 3.35 9.02
N ARG A 37 3.26 3.96 8.16
CA ARG A 37 3.59 5.39 8.28
C ARG A 37 2.41 6.29 7.95
N ALA A 38 1.62 5.95 6.93
CA ALA A 38 0.41 6.70 6.60
C ALA A 38 -0.62 6.68 7.74
N LEU A 39 -0.75 5.56 8.46
CA LEU A 39 -1.63 5.45 9.64
C LEU A 39 -1.22 6.36 10.81
N GLN A 40 0.03 6.82 10.87
CA GLN A 40 0.51 7.71 11.93
C GLN A 40 0.10 9.18 11.72
N VAL A 41 -0.46 9.53 10.56
CA VAL A 41 -0.88 10.90 10.26
C VAL A 41 -2.15 11.24 11.04
N ALA A 42 -2.04 12.21 11.95
CA ALA A 42 -3.16 12.65 12.76
C ALA A 42 -4.30 13.20 11.90
N GLY A 43 -5.54 12.81 12.24
CA GLY A 43 -6.73 13.32 11.57
C GLY A 43 -6.95 12.75 10.17
N VAL A 44 -6.33 11.64 9.79
CA VAL A 44 -6.72 10.89 8.58
C VAL A 44 -7.82 9.89 8.93
N ALA A 45 -8.87 9.83 8.11
CA ALA A 45 -9.98 8.91 8.30
C ALA A 45 -9.64 7.51 7.81
N GLU A 46 -8.99 7.41 6.65
CA GLU A 46 -8.67 6.13 6.02
C GLU A 46 -7.35 6.18 5.25
N VAL A 47 -6.70 5.02 5.16
CA VAL A 47 -5.53 4.78 4.30
C VAL A 47 -5.87 3.64 3.36
N TRP A 48 -5.65 3.83 2.06
CA TRP A 48 -5.88 2.84 1.01
C TRP A 48 -4.64 2.67 0.15
N VAL A 49 -4.34 1.45 -0.27
CA VAL A 49 -3.34 1.16 -1.30
C VAL A 49 -4.04 0.99 -2.64
N ALA A 50 -3.66 1.78 -3.65
CA ALA A 50 -4.17 1.67 -5.01
C ALA A 50 -3.16 0.90 -5.87
N THR A 51 -3.54 -0.25 -6.40
CA THR A 51 -2.62 -1.14 -7.14
C THR A 51 -3.29 -1.81 -8.34
N ASP A 52 -2.51 -2.07 -9.38
CA ASP A 52 -2.90 -2.80 -10.59
C ASP A 52 -2.67 -4.32 -10.49
N ASP A 53 -2.09 -4.80 -9.38
CA ASP A 53 -1.61 -6.18 -9.27
C ASP A 53 -2.18 -6.90 -8.04
N GLN A 54 -2.83 -8.03 -8.28
CA GLN A 54 -3.45 -8.85 -7.22
C GLN A 54 -2.46 -9.34 -6.17
N ARG A 55 -1.17 -9.50 -6.48
CA ARG A 55 -0.17 -9.90 -5.48
C ARG A 55 0.06 -8.79 -4.47
N VAL A 56 0.06 -7.53 -4.92
CA VAL A 56 0.16 -6.36 -4.03
C VAL A 56 -1.09 -6.22 -3.19
N GLU A 57 -2.28 -6.36 -3.79
CA GLU A 57 -3.55 -6.36 -3.05
C GLU A 57 -3.55 -7.42 -1.94
N LYS A 58 -3.21 -8.67 -2.25
CA LYS A 58 -3.15 -9.77 -1.27
C LYS A 58 -2.14 -9.50 -0.16
N ALA A 59 -0.96 -8.98 -0.49
CA ALA A 59 0.03 -8.62 0.52
C ALA A 59 -0.50 -7.54 1.48
N VAL A 60 -1.22 -6.53 0.94
CA VAL A 60 -1.84 -5.47 1.74
C VAL A 60 -2.91 -6.03 2.67
N GLN A 61 -3.80 -6.88 2.14
CA GLN A 61 -4.85 -7.51 2.93
C GLN A 61 -4.29 -8.45 4.00
N ALA A 62 -3.17 -9.15 3.74
CA ALA A 62 -2.55 -10.09 4.67
C ALA A 62 -2.05 -9.43 5.97
N PHE A 63 -1.64 -8.16 5.94
CA PHE A 63 -1.30 -7.39 7.15
C PHE A 63 -2.47 -6.55 7.70
N GLY A 64 -3.69 -6.74 7.17
CA GLY A 64 -4.89 -6.01 7.60
C GLY A 64 -5.06 -4.62 6.97
N GLY A 65 -4.32 -4.31 5.92
CA GLY A 65 -4.45 -3.05 5.18
C GLY A 65 -5.62 -3.06 4.20
N LYS A 66 -6.09 -1.85 3.83
CA LYS A 66 -7.09 -1.66 2.77
C LYS A 66 -6.42 -1.46 1.43
N ALA A 67 -6.87 -2.21 0.41
CA ALA A 67 -6.40 -2.07 -0.96
C ALA A 67 -7.58 -1.95 -1.93
N ILE A 68 -7.35 -1.26 -3.04
CA ILE A 68 -8.29 -1.13 -4.15
C ILE A 68 -7.56 -1.41 -5.47
N MET A 69 -8.18 -2.24 -6.31
CA MET A 69 -7.68 -2.53 -7.63
C MET A 69 -7.89 -1.34 -8.57
N THR A 70 -6.83 -0.96 -9.28
CA THR A 70 -6.83 0.06 -10.33
C THR A 70 -6.58 -0.57 -11.70
N ARG A 71 -6.93 0.17 -12.77
CA ARG A 71 -6.51 -0.16 -14.13
C ARG A 71 -5.16 0.49 -14.45
N ASN A 72 -4.38 -0.15 -15.31
CA ASN A 72 -3.23 0.46 -15.96
C ASN A 72 -3.65 1.42 -17.08
#